data_AF-A0A959VED5-F1
#
_entry.id   AF-A0A959VED5-F1
#
_cell.length_a   1.000
_cell.length_b   1.000
_cell.length_c   1.000
_cell.angle_alpha   90.00
_cell.angle_beta   90.00
_cell.angle_gamma   90.00
#
_symmetry.space_group_name_H-M   'P 1'
#
loop_
_entity.id
_entity.type
_entity.pdbx_description
1 polymer ?
#
loop_
_entity_poly.entity_id
_entity_poly.type
_entity_poly.pdbx_seq_one_letter_code
_entity_poly.pdbx_strand_id
1 'polypeptide(L)'
;MKQSLLSLLFLLIIIAFAHAQVHTTYLWHLQQPIYWPEQSTWDPYHYQPVWESQYWKDNGGNYYSDGQQHPLNDLMDIFNKDDRKAVY
;
A
#
# COMPACT_ATOMS: atom_id res chain seq x y z
N MET A 1 45.82 20.36 34.35
CA MET A 1 44.53 19.81 34.85
C MET A 1 43.33 20.34 34.08
N LYS A 2 43.03 21.66 34.08
CA LYS A 2 41.85 22.21 33.35
C LYS A 2 41.88 21.96 31.84
N GLN A 3 43.03 22.17 31.18
CA GLN A 3 43.24 21.90 29.75
C GLN A 3 42.95 20.42 29.39
N SER A 4 43.49 19.50 30.19
CA SER A 4 43.29 18.05 30.04
C SER A 4 41.82 17.64 30.22
N LEU A 5 41.10 18.31 31.12
CA LEU A 5 39.66 18.08 31.35
C LEU A 5 38.81 18.53 30.16
N LEU A 6 39.16 19.67 29.56
CA LEU A 6 38.52 20.18 28.33
C LEU A 6 38.76 19.25 27.14
N SER A 7 39.99 18.75 26.97
CA SER A 7 40.30 17.79 25.90
C SER A 7 39.54 16.47 26.06
N LEU A 8 39.40 15.99 27.30
CA LEU A 8 38.62 14.79 27.60
C LEU A 8 37.13 14.99 27.31
N LEU A 9 36.57 16.13 27.71
CA LEU A 9 35.18 16.49 27.43
C LEU A 9 34.92 16.57 25.93
N PHE A 10 35.83 17.19 25.18
CA PHE A 10 35.73 17.30 23.73
C PHE A 10 35.77 15.93 23.05
N LEU A 11 36.63 15.02 23.52
CA LEU A 11 36.71 13.65 23.02
C LEU A 11 35.42 12.86 23.28
N LEU A 12 34.84 13.00 24.48
CA LEU A 12 33.58 12.34 24.85
C LEU A 12 32.41 12.80 23.97
N ILE A 13 32.36 14.09 23.64
CA ILE A 13 31.34 14.65 22.74
C ILE A 13 31.47 14.04 21.33
N ILE A 14 32.69 13.92 20.79
CA ILE A 14 32.91 13.32 19.47
C ILE A 14 32.44 11.86 19.43
N ILE A 15 32.74 11.08 20.48
CA ILE A 15 32.36 9.67 20.56
C ILE A 15 30.83 9.51 20.63
N ALA A 16 30.12 10.41 21.33
CA ALA A 16 28.67 10.40 21.42
C ALA A 16 27.98 10.64 20.07
N PHE A 17 28.52 11.53 19.23
CA PHE A 17 27.97 11.82 17.90
C PHE A 17 28.40 10.81 16.82
N ALA A 18 29.52 10.10 17.01
CA ALA A 18 30.00 9.10 16.06
C ALA A 18 29.14 7.82 16.00
N HIS A 19 28.30 7.56 17.01
CA HIS A 19 27.49 6.34 17.14
C HIS A 19 25.98 6.54 16.93
N ALA A 20 25.57 7.60 16.24
CA ALA A 20 24.15 7.79 15.92
C ALA A 20 23.63 6.63 15.03
N GLN A 21 22.80 5.75 15.59
CA GLN A 21 22.19 4.66 14.85
C GLN A 21 21.03 5.19 14.00
N VAL A 22 21.14 5.02 12.69
CA VAL A 22 20.02 5.28 11.76
C VAL A 22 19.20 3.99 11.66
N HIS A 23 18.01 3.99 12.22
CA HIS A 23 17.05 2.90 12.05
C HIS A 23 16.18 3.18 10.83
N THR A 24 16.25 2.29 9.84
CA THR A 24 15.34 2.32 8.69
C THR A 24 14.34 1.20 8.83
N THR A 25 13.09 1.48 8.50
CA THR A 25 12.06 0.47 8.34
C THR A 25 11.48 0.60 6.94
N TYR A 26 11.24 -0.54 6.30
CA TYR A 26 10.53 -0.59 5.03
C TYR A 26 9.05 -0.86 5.33
N LEU A 27 8.19 0.11 5.01
CA LEU A 27 6.75 -0.10 4.98
C LEU A 27 6.35 -0.39 3.53
N TRP A 28 5.94 -1.62 3.27
CA TRP A 28 5.29 -1.98 2.02
C TRP A 28 3.81 -1.64 2.16
N HIS A 29 3.38 -0.53 1.56
CA HIS A 29 1.95 -0.26 1.42
C HIS A 29 1.42 -1.02 0.22
N LEU A 30 0.59 -2.02 0.48
CA LEU A 30 -0.15 -2.74 -0.54
C LEU A 30 -1.33 -1.89 -1.00
N GLN A 31 -1.02 -0.83 -1.75
CA GLN A 31 -2.03 -0.18 -2.55
C GLN A 31 -2.52 -1.21 -3.56
N GLN A 32 -3.79 -1.60 -3.48
CA GLN A 32 -4.37 -2.40 -4.56
C GLN A 32 -4.22 -1.59 -5.86
N PRO A 33 -3.62 -2.15 -6.93
CA PRO A 33 -3.60 -1.49 -8.21
C PRO A 33 -5.04 -1.14 -8.58
N ILE A 34 -5.26 0.09 -9.04
CA ILE A 34 -6.54 0.44 -9.65
C ILE A 34 -6.53 -0.23 -11.02
N TYR A 35 -7.06 -1.45 -11.10
CA TYR A 35 -7.11 -2.23 -12.33
C TYR A 35 -8.10 -1.64 -13.34
N TRP A 36 -9.11 -0.93 -12.85
CA TRP A 36 -10.05 -0.14 -13.65
C TRP A 36 -10.57 1.04 -12.82
N PRO A 37 -10.61 2.26 -13.38
CA PRO A 37 -11.01 3.45 -12.65
C PRO A 37 -12.53 3.70 -12.74
N GLU A 38 -13.36 2.65 -12.66
CA GLU A 38 -14.82 2.83 -12.62
C GLU A 38 -15.21 3.53 -11.31
N GLN A 39 -16.21 4.40 -11.33
CA GLN A 39 -16.64 5.09 -10.11
C GLN A 39 -17.43 4.12 -9.22
N SER A 40 -17.14 4.08 -7.92
CA SER A 40 -17.92 3.27 -7.00
C SER A 40 -19.35 3.80 -6.88
N THR A 41 -20.30 2.87 -6.89
CA THR A 41 -21.71 3.14 -6.60
C THR A 41 -22.00 3.15 -5.10
N TRP A 42 -21.12 2.56 -4.30
CA TRP A 42 -21.21 2.52 -2.84
C TRP A 42 -20.57 3.75 -2.19
N ASP A 43 -19.48 4.28 -2.78
CA ASP A 43 -18.81 5.51 -2.37
C ASP A 43 -18.40 6.36 -3.59
N PRO A 44 -19.12 7.46 -3.89
CA PRO A 44 -18.86 8.26 -5.08
C PRO A 44 -17.51 8.98 -5.08
N TYR A 45 -16.78 9.01 -3.96
CA TYR A 45 -15.44 9.62 -3.88
C TYR A 45 -14.30 8.64 -4.19
N HIS A 46 -14.62 7.36 -4.44
CA HIS A 46 -13.64 6.31 -4.67
C HIS A 46 -13.89 5.55 -5.98
N TYR A 47 -12.86 4.84 -6.42
CA TYR A 47 -12.99 3.86 -7.50
C TYR A 47 -13.71 2.61 -7.00
N GLN A 48 -14.38 1.91 -7.91
CA GLN A 48 -15.05 0.65 -7.63
C GLN A 48 -14.02 -0.41 -7.20
N PRO A 49 -14.06 -0.91 -5.95
CA PRO A 49 -13.21 -2.01 -5.54
C PRO A 49 -13.61 -3.31 -6.24
N VAL A 50 -12.68 -4.27 -6.24
CA VAL A 50 -12.87 -5.61 -6.83
C VAL A 50 -14.15 -6.28 -6.33
N TRP A 51 -14.38 -6.22 -5.02
CA TRP A 51 -15.55 -6.85 -4.41
C TRP A 51 -16.86 -6.23 -4.87
N GLU A 52 -16.95 -4.90 -4.93
CA GLU A 52 -18.13 -4.22 -5.45
C GLU A 52 -18.39 -4.60 -6.91
N SER A 53 -17.32 -4.63 -7.70
CA SER A 53 -17.38 -4.99 -9.12
C SER A 53 -17.97 -6.39 -9.31
N GLN A 54 -17.49 -7.35 -8.51
CA GLN A 54 -17.97 -8.73 -8.52
C GLN A 54 -19.42 -8.84 -8.01
N TYR A 55 -19.75 -8.16 -6.91
CA TYR A 55 -21.11 -8.13 -6.36
C TYR A 55 -22.13 -7.69 -7.42
N TRP A 56 -21.87 -6.59 -8.11
CA TRP A 56 -22.81 -6.10 -9.12
C TRP A 56 -22.91 -7.04 -10.32
N LYS A 57 -21.78 -7.63 -10.73
CA LYS A 57 -21.76 -8.62 -11.82
C LYS A 57 -22.64 -9.84 -11.50
N ASP A 58 -22.54 -10.37 -10.28
CA ASP A 58 -23.31 -11.51 -9.82
C ASP A 58 -24.81 -11.20 -9.63
N ASN A 59 -25.15 -9.92 -9.39
CA ASN A 59 -26.52 -9.45 -9.24
C ASN A 59 -27.12 -8.88 -10.54
N GLY A 60 -26.51 -9.19 -11.69
CA GLY A 60 -27.04 -8.81 -13.01
C GLY A 60 -26.96 -7.31 -13.31
N GLY A 61 -26.04 -6.60 -12.65
CA GLY A 61 -25.69 -5.20 -12.91
C GLY A 61 -24.27 -5.06 -13.49
N ASN A 62 -23.71 -3.86 -13.33
CA ASN A 62 -22.37 -3.48 -13.80
C ASN A 62 -22.20 -3.62 -15.32
N TYR A 63 -22.82 -2.73 -16.11
CA TYR A 63 -22.69 -2.76 -17.56
C TYR A 63 -22.01 -1.50 -18.07
N TYR A 64 -21.10 -1.70 -19.02
CA TYR A 64 -20.62 -0.61 -19.87
C TYR A 64 -21.72 -0.14 -20.83
N SER A 65 -21.51 1.03 -21.41
CA SER A 65 -22.43 1.62 -22.39
C SER A 65 -22.60 0.79 -23.67
N ASP A 66 -21.65 -0.11 -23.96
CA ASP A 66 -21.69 -1.04 -25.09
C ASP A 66 -22.46 -2.34 -24.79
N GLY A 67 -22.99 -2.48 -23.57
CA GLY A 67 -23.76 -3.65 -23.13
C GLY A 67 -22.93 -4.81 -22.60
N GLN A 68 -21.60 -4.69 -22.57
CA GLN A 68 -20.75 -5.70 -21.92
C GLN A 68 -20.77 -5.54 -20.40
N GLN A 69 -20.69 -6.67 -19.69
CA GLN A 69 -20.70 -6.67 -18.23
C GLN A 69 -19.30 -6.40 -17.67
N HIS A 70 -19.19 -5.33 -16.88
CA HIS A 70 -18.00 -4.90 -16.18
C HIS A 70 -17.73 -5.74 -14.92
N PRO A 71 -16.45 -6.05 -14.61
CA PRO A 71 -15.29 -6.05 -15.49
C PRO A 71 -15.27 -7.28 -16.40
N LEU A 72 -14.60 -7.15 -17.56
CA LEU A 72 -14.49 -8.23 -18.55
C LEU A 72 -13.64 -9.39 -18.05
N ASN A 73 -12.68 -9.09 -17.17
CA ASN A 73 -11.80 -10.08 -16.56
C ASN A 73 -12.54 -10.97 -15.57
N ASP A 74 -12.05 -12.19 -15.41
CA ASP A 74 -12.49 -13.09 -14.34
C ASP A 74 -11.81 -12.70 -13.02
N LEU A 75 -12.52 -11.94 -12.19
CA LEU A 75 -12.00 -11.48 -10.91
C LEU A 75 -11.77 -12.62 -9.95
N MET A 76 -12.64 -13.63 -9.95
CA MET A 76 -12.53 -14.75 -9.04
C MET A 76 -11.28 -15.59 -9.39
N ASP A 77 -10.98 -15.82 -10.67
CA ASP A 77 -9.71 -16.48 -11.04
C ASP A 77 -8.49 -15.63 -10.64
N ILE A 78 -8.52 -14.33 -10.89
CA ILE A 78 -7.37 -13.45 -10.62
C ILE A 78 -7.06 -13.36 -9.12
N PHE A 79 -8.08 -13.17 -8.28
CA PHE A 79 -7.91 -12.93 -6.85
C PHE A 79 -7.90 -14.20 -6.00
N ASN A 80 -8.29 -15.37 -6.55
CA ASN A 80 -8.14 -16.65 -5.85
C ASN A 80 -6.74 -17.29 -6.01
N LYS A 81 -5.83 -16.70 -6.78
CA LYS A 81 -4.45 -17.20 -6.92
C LYS A 81 -3.66 -17.00 -5.63
N ASP A 82 -2.90 -18.02 -5.22
CA ASP A 82 -2.23 -18.04 -3.91
C ASP A 82 -1.20 -16.91 -3.73
N ASP A 83 -0.57 -16.45 -4.82
CA ASP A 83 0.33 -15.28 -4.83
C ASP A 83 -0.37 -13.97 -4.41
N ARG A 84 -1.69 -13.94 -4.46
CA ARG A 84 -2.51 -12.81 -3.99
C ARG A 84 -3.12 -13.08 -2.62
N LYS A 85 -3.36 -14.33 -2.23
CA LYS A 85 -3.84 -14.68 -0.87
C LYS A 85 -2.78 -14.48 0.21
N ALA A 86 -1.50 -14.79 -0.07
CA ALA A 86 -0.42 -14.69 0.91
C ALA A 86 -0.05 -13.25 1.30
N VAL A 87 -0.63 -12.27 0.61
CA VAL A 87 -0.33 -10.84 0.73
C VAL A 87 -1.42 -10.07 1.49
N TYR A 88 -2.64 -10.62 1.61
CA TYR A 88 -3.79 -10.00 2.30
C TYR A 88 -4.03 -10.59 3.68
#